data_AF-A0A239AA15-F1
#
_entry.id   AF-A0A239AA15-F1
#
_cell.length_a   1.000
_cell.length_b   1.000
_cell.length_c   1.000
_cell.angle_alpha   90.00
_cell.angle_beta   90.00
_cell.angle_gamma   90.00
#
_symmetry.space_group_name_H-M   'P 1'
#
loop_
_entity.id
_entity.type
_entity.pdbx_description
1 polymer ?
#
loop_
_entity_poly.entity_id
_entity_poly.type
_entity_poly.pdbx_seq_one_letter_code
_entity_poly.pdbx_strand_id
1 'polypeptide(L)'
;MGASDRIFITIKGKSSHGSEPENGVDTVAIASNVVSVLQSIVARNIGPLDSAVISICKIHGGMKYNVIADKVELEGTVRSIDPTIRNAMPEKIENLVI
;
A
#
# COMPACT_ATOMS: atom_id res chain seq x y z
N MET A 1 -14.21 -16.68 11.97
CA MET A 1 -13.09 -15.76 11.63
C MET A 1 -12.90 -15.84 10.12
N GLY A 2 -13.12 -14.73 9.41
CA GLY A 2 -13.06 -14.67 7.94
C GLY A 2 -11.66 -14.95 7.40
N ALA A 3 -11.57 -15.36 6.14
CA ALA A 3 -10.31 -15.65 5.49
C ALA A 3 -9.39 -14.42 5.47
N SER A 4 -8.08 -14.66 5.62
CA SER A 4 -7.06 -13.61 5.66
C SER A 4 -6.16 -13.75 4.45
N ASP A 5 -6.29 -12.82 3.51
CA ASP A 5 -5.36 -12.71 2.39
C ASP A 5 -4.19 -11.81 2.79
N ARG A 6 -3.03 -12.05 2.17
CA ARG A 6 -1.80 -11.29 2.42
C ARG A 6 -1.58 -10.29 1.29
N ILE A 7 -1.21 -9.07 1.66
CA ILE A 7 -0.79 -8.02 0.73
C ILE A 7 0.73 -7.91 0.78
N PHE A 8 1.35 -7.89 -0.39
CA PHE A 8 2.76 -7.55 -0.57
C PHE A 8 2.85 -6.51 -1.69
N ILE A 9 3.33 -5.31 -1.37
CA ILE A 9 3.52 -4.23 -2.34
C ILE A 9 4.98 -3.80 -2.27
N THR A 10 5.65 -3.80 -3.41
CA THR A 10 7.01 -3.27 -3.55
C THR A 10 6.98 -2.04 -4.44
N ILE A 11 7.32 -0.90 -3.87
CA ILE A 11 7.42 0.37 -4.57
C ILE A 11 8.89 0.55 -4.94
N LYS A 12 9.16 0.74 -6.23
CA LYS A 12 10.50 0.97 -6.77
C LYS A 12 10.58 2.39 -7.31
N GLY A 13 11.70 3.03 -7.04
CA GLY A 13 12.01 4.38 -7.48
C GLY A 13 13.49 4.49 -7.80
N LYS A 14 14.08 5.62 -7.44
CA LYS A 14 15.47 5.95 -7.78
C LYS A 14 16.10 6.72 -6.63
N SER A 15 17.27 6.25 -6.18
CA SER A 15 17.98 6.90 -5.09
C SER A 15 18.63 8.20 -5.55
N SER A 16 18.68 9.19 -4.66
CA SER A 16 19.44 10.43 -4.83
C SER A 16 19.85 10.99 -3.47
N HIS A 17 20.72 12.00 -3.47
CA HIS A 17 21.04 12.74 -2.25
C HIS A 17 19.79 13.49 -1.78
N GLY A 18 19.57 13.57 -0.45
CA GLY A 18 18.39 14.20 0.12
C GLY A 18 18.27 15.71 -0.15
N SER A 19 19.35 16.35 -0.61
CA SER A 19 19.34 17.75 -1.06
C SER A 19 19.17 17.93 -2.57
N GLU A 20 19.06 16.83 -3.32
CA GLU A 20 18.90 16.82 -4.79
C GLU A 20 17.71 15.90 -5.17
N PRO A 21 16.49 16.22 -4.71
CA PRO A 21 15.32 15.37 -4.90
C PRO A 21 14.92 15.19 -6.37
N GLU A 22 15.20 16.17 -7.23
CA GLU A 22 14.91 16.13 -8.67
C GLU A 22 15.66 15.00 -9.41
N ASN A 23 16.75 14.50 -8.83
CA ASN A 23 17.53 13.41 -9.39
C ASN A 23 17.00 12.02 -8.99
N GLY A 24 16.04 11.95 -8.05
CA GLY A 24 15.51 10.72 -7.47
C GLY A 24 14.00 10.56 -7.65
N VAL A 25 13.48 9.44 -7.15
CA VAL A 25 12.05 9.15 -7.04
C VAL A 25 11.82 8.63 -5.62
N ASP A 26 11.17 9.45 -4.80
CA ASP A 26 11.01 9.19 -3.36
C ASP A 26 9.96 8.10 -3.08
N THR A 27 10.46 6.89 -2.90
CA THR A 27 9.59 5.73 -2.59
C THR A 27 8.96 5.80 -1.21
N VAL A 28 9.53 6.53 -0.24
CA VAL A 28 8.92 6.69 1.10
C VAL A 28 7.70 7.59 1.01
N ALA A 29 7.81 8.72 0.31
CA ALA A 29 6.69 9.61 0.07
C ALA A 29 5.56 8.90 -0.71
N ILE A 30 5.91 8.16 -1.76
CA ILE A 30 4.93 7.37 -2.53
C ILE A 30 4.28 6.30 -1.65
N ALA A 31 5.04 5.59 -0.81
CA ALA A 31 4.51 4.59 0.11
C ALA A 31 3.49 5.19 1.09
N SER A 32 3.75 6.37 1.64
CA SER A 32 2.79 7.07 2.50
C SER A 32 1.48 7.35 1.77
N ASN A 33 1.54 7.84 0.53
CA ASN A 33 0.35 8.06 -0.28
C ASN A 33 -0.41 6.76 -0.57
N VAL A 34 0.30 5.68 -0.89
CA VAL A 34 -0.29 4.35 -1.10
C VAL A 34 -1.03 3.89 0.16
N VAL A 35 -0.40 3.97 1.34
CA VAL A 35 -1.05 3.57 2.60
C VAL A 35 -2.33 4.36 2.85
N SER A 36 -2.31 5.68 2.61
CA SER A 36 -3.47 6.55 2.77
C SER A 36 -4.58 6.22 1.76
N VAL A 37 -4.26 6.05 0.47
CA VAL A 37 -5.27 5.81 -0.55
C VAL A 37 -5.90 4.43 -0.42
N LEU A 38 -5.16 3.42 0.04
CA LEU A 38 -5.71 2.08 0.29
C LEU A 38 -6.87 2.10 1.30
N GLN A 39 -6.86 3.01 2.28
CA GLN A 39 -7.97 3.13 3.23
C GLN A 39 -9.28 3.57 2.56
N SER A 40 -9.19 4.26 1.41
CA SER A 40 -10.37 4.69 0.65
C SER A 40 -11.14 3.51 0.02
N ILE A 41 -10.50 2.36 -0.19
CA ILE A 41 -11.18 1.17 -0.71
C ILE A 41 -12.31 0.78 0.23
N VAL A 42 -12.01 0.60 1.53
CA VAL A 42 -13.03 0.21 2.52
C VAL A 42 -14.07 1.32 2.69
N ALA A 43 -13.65 2.59 2.70
CA ALA A 43 -14.56 3.70 2.94
C ALA A 43 -15.49 4.05 1.77
N ARG A 44 -15.09 3.77 0.51
CA ARG A 44 -15.79 4.28 -0.70
C ARG A 44 -16.15 3.21 -1.72
N ASN A 45 -15.54 2.02 -1.66
CA ASN A 45 -15.73 0.96 -2.67
C ASN A 45 -16.45 -0.29 -2.12
N ILE A 46 -16.71 -0.32 -0.81
CA ILE A 46 -17.41 -1.40 -0.12
C ILE A 46 -18.75 -0.87 0.39
N GLY A 47 -19.82 -1.67 0.28
CA GLY A 47 -21.14 -1.28 0.74
C GLY A 47 -21.14 -1.03 2.26
N PRO A 48 -21.94 -0.09 2.78
CA PRO A 48 -21.96 0.22 4.21
C PRO A 48 -22.48 -0.93 5.08
N LEU A 49 -23.17 -1.92 4.48
CA LEU A 49 -23.64 -3.14 5.14
C LEU A 49 -22.65 -4.30 5.02
N ASP A 50 -21.63 -4.14 4.19
CA ASP A 50 -20.61 -5.16 3.96
C ASP A 50 -19.40 -4.94 4.89
N SER A 51 -18.62 -6.00 5.10
CA SER A 51 -17.44 -5.95 5.95
C SER A 51 -16.17 -6.30 5.19
N ALA A 52 -15.26 -5.34 5.12
CA ALA A 52 -13.89 -5.52 4.67
C ALA A 52 -12.93 -4.73 5.56
N VAL A 53 -11.74 -5.28 5.80
CA VAL A 53 -10.66 -4.63 6.55
C VAL A 53 -9.38 -4.77 5.75
N ILE A 54 -8.72 -3.64 5.50
CA ILE A 54 -7.34 -3.59 5.01
C ILE A 54 -6.46 -3.17 6.19
N SER A 55 -5.31 -3.81 6.35
CA SER A 55 -4.32 -3.40 7.34
C SER A 55 -2.93 -3.52 6.74
N ILE A 56 -2.20 -2.41 6.68
CA ILE A 56 -0.76 -2.41 6.37
C ILE A 56 -0.03 -2.52 7.71
N CYS A 57 0.59 -3.68 7.93
CA CYS A 57 1.17 -4.04 9.21
C CYS A 57 2.69 -3.82 9.26
N LYS A 58 3.32 -3.69 8.09
CA LYS A 58 4.76 -3.46 7.97
C LYS A 58 5.04 -2.50 6.82
N ILE A 59 5.91 -1.54 7.08
CA ILE A 59 6.50 -0.63 6.10
C ILE A 59 8.00 -0.65 6.32
N HIS A 60 8.77 -0.88 5.26
CA HIS A 60 10.23 -0.92 5.33
C HIS A 60 10.84 -0.30 4.08
N GLY A 61 11.69 0.71 4.24
CA GLY A 61 12.47 1.28 3.16
C GLY A 61 13.35 2.43 3.63
N GLY A 62 14.36 2.76 2.81
CA GLY A 62 15.42 3.68 3.18
C GLY A 62 16.49 3.04 4.07
N MET A 63 17.71 3.57 3.97
CA MET A 63 18.89 3.08 4.71
C MET A 63 19.62 4.18 5.45
N LYS A 64 19.52 5.43 4.98
CA LYS A 64 20.21 6.61 5.53
C LYS A 64 19.24 7.78 5.59
N TYR A 65 19.43 8.67 6.56
CA TYR A 65 18.57 9.82 6.77
C TYR A 65 18.69 10.91 5.67
N ASN A 66 19.78 10.90 4.90
CA ASN A 66 20.11 11.91 3.88
C ASN A 66 20.11 11.35 2.45
N VAL A 67 19.52 10.18 2.23
CA VAL A 67 19.45 9.54 0.92
C VAL A 67 18.00 9.17 0.64
N ILE A 68 17.48 9.60 -0.50
CA ILE A 68 16.15 9.20 -0.96
C ILE A 68 16.15 7.69 -1.24
N ALA A 69 15.17 7.00 -0.69
CA ALA A 69 15.02 5.57 -0.84
C ALA A 69 14.56 5.20 -2.25
N ASP A 70 15.21 4.21 -2.86
CA ASP A 70 14.85 3.64 -4.15
C ASP A 70 13.87 2.46 -4.04
N LYS A 71 13.62 1.96 -2.82
CA LYS A 71 12.69 0.85 -2.56
C LYS A 71 11.98 1.01 -1.22
N VAL A 72 10.67 0.78 -1.22
CA VAL A 72 9.85 0.54 -0.03
C VAL A 72 9.03 -0.74 -0.22
N GLU A 73 8.98 -1.54 0.83
CA GLU A 73 8.19 -2.77 0.92
C GLU A 73 7.09 -2.57 1.96
N LEU A 74 5.84 -2.82 1.53
CA LEU A 74 4.66 -2.80 2.37
C LEU A 74 4.11 -4.23 2.48
N GLU A 75 3.80 -4.65 3.70
CA GLU A 75 3.13 -5.92 3.96
C GLU A 75 1.89 -5.70 4.81
N GLY A 76 0.84 -6.46 4.50
CA GLY A 76 -0.44 -6.27 5.15
C GLY A 76 -1.38 -7.45 4.97
N THR A 77 -2.62 -7.24 5.40
CA THR A 77 -3.69 -8.22 5.27
C THR A 77 -4.98 -7.59 4.78
N VAL A 78 -5.76 -8.40 4.06
CA VAL A 78 -7.16 -8.13 3.74
C VAL A 78 -8.02 -9.17 4.41
N ARG A 79 -9.12 -8.73 5.03
CA ARG A 79 -10.15 -9.60 5.58
C ARG A 79 -11.51 -9.19 5.09
N SER A 80 -12.34 -10.14 4.72
CA SER A 80 -13.75 -9.93 4.42
C SER A 80 -14.56 -11.16 4.81
N ILE A 81 -15.84 -10.95 5.09
CA ILE A 81 -16.80 -12.04 5.38
C ILE A 81 -17.45 -12.53 4.09
N ASP A 82 -17.65 -11.64 3.11
CA ASP A 82 -18.25 -11.97 1.82
C ASP A 82 -17.17 -12.44 0.82
N PRO A 83 -17.27 -13.67 0.29
CA PRO A 83 -16.36 -14.18 -0.74
C PRO A 83 -16.32 -13.32 -2.01
N THR A 84 -17.44 -12.70 -2.39
CA THR A 84 -17.55 -11.83 -3.57
C THR A 84 -16.68 -10.60 -3.42
N ILE A 85 -16.74 -9.97 -2.25
CA ILE A 85 -15.92 -8.81 -1.92
C ILE A 85 -14.46 -9.22 -1.87
N ARG A 86 -14.15 -10.31 -1.16
CA ARG A 86 -12.79 -10.86 -1.07
C ARG A 86 -12.16 -11.04 -2.45
N ASN A 87 -12.89 -11.63 -3.40
CA ASN A 87 -12.40 -11.86 -4.76
C ASN A 87 -12.18 -10.57 -5.57
N ALA A 88 -12.90 -9.49 -5.24
CA ALA A 88 -12.76 -8.19 -5.89
C ALA A 88 -11.63 -7.32 -5.28
N MET A 89 -11.11 -7.68 -4.09
CA MET A 89 -10.10 -6.87 -3.39
C MET A 89 -8.76 -6.77 -4.12
N PRO A 90 -8.19 -7.83 -4.72
CA PRO A 90 -6.94 -7.73 -5.46
C PRO A 90 -7.00 -6.69 -6.58
N GLU A 91 -8.03 -6.74 -7.42
CA GLU A 91 -8.23 -5.81 -8.53
C GLU A 91 -8.39 -4.35 -8.04
N LYS A 92 -9.17 -4.14 -6.97
CA LYS A 92 -9.35 -2.80 -6.37
C LYS A 92 -8.03 -2.23 -5.82
N ILE A 93 -7.18 -3.08 -5.24
CA ILE A 93 -5.87 -2.68 -4.71
C ILE A 93 -4.92 -2.36 -5.87
N GLU A 94 -4.84 -3.22 -6.87
CA GLU A 94 -3.98 -3.02 -8.05
C GLU A 94 -4.32 -1.72 -8.78
N ASN A 95 -5.60 -1.42 -9.01
CA ASN A 95 -6.05 -0.21 -9.71
C ASN A 95 -5.70 1.11 -8.99
N LEU A 96 -5.36 1.09 -7.69
CA LEU A 96 -4.96 2.28 -6.95
C LEU A 96 -3.43 2.45 -6.83
N VAL A 97 -2.67 1.41 -7.16
CA VAL A 97 -1.21 1.36 -6.93
C VAL A 97 -0.41 1.38 -8.24
N ILE A 98 -1.05 1.12 -9.38
CA ILE A 98 -0.47 1.16 -10.73
C ILE A 98 -0.44 2.59 -11.30
#